data_AF-A0A0V7ZWQ0-F1
#
_entry.id   AF-A0A0V7ZWQ0-F1
#
_cell.length_a   1.000
_cell.length_b   1.000
_cell.length_c   1.000
_cell.angle_alpha   90.00
_cell.angle_beta   90.00
_cell.angle_gamma   90.00
#
_symmetry.space_group_name_H-M   'P 1'
#
loop_
_entity.id
_entity.type
_entity.pdbx_description
1 polymer ?
#
loop_
_entity_poly.entity_id
_entity_poly.type
_entity_poly.pdbx_seq_one_letter_code
_entity_poly.pdbx_strand_id
1 'polypeptide(L)'
;MCAPASATGVYDIPNFNSDTWVIDQGEVINRANEGQISNTFADLAQNTGKQVRIVTIRRLDYGETTQSFTEALFDKWFPTTEDKANQVLLVIDVLTNQSAIATGEEVKSLLPEETAESVASETLLVPLRDGNKYNQAFLDSTDRLSKILSGEADPGPPEVNNNISVEGNFGKVEGEERSNAIAWIVGLLVAATIIPMATYYIYLAVQPSSNS
;
A
#
# COMPACT_ATOMS: atom_id res chain seq x y z
N MET A 1 18.39 30.79 7.05
CA MET A 1 17.05 31.08 6.49
C MET A 1 16.62 29.83 5.74
N CYS A 2 15.64 29.09 6.23
CA CYS A 2 15.04 27.98 5.47
C CYS A 2 14.22 28.60 4.34
N ALA A 3 14.51 28.22 3.09
CA ALA A 3 13.68 28.63 1.96
C ALA A 3 12.26 28.06 2.15
N PRO A 4 11.20 28.80 1.77
CA PRO A 4 9.86 28.23 1.73
C PRO A 4 9.88 27.03 0.77
N ALA A 5 9.30 25.90 1.20
CA ALA A 5 9.08 24.76 0.31
C ALA A 5 8.01 25.17 -0.70
N SER A 6 8.43 25.60 -1.89
CA SER A 6 7.54 25.89 -3.02
C SER A 6 6.78 24.62 -3.40
N ALA A 7 5.48 24.75 -3.61
CA ALA A 7 4.68 23.71 -4.24
C ALA A 7 5.05 23.62 -5.74
N THR A 8 4.88 22.44 -6.33
CA THR A 8 5.27 22.14 -7.72
C THR A 8 4.04 22.20 -8.62
N GLY A 9 4.04 23.13 -9.56
CA GLY A 9 3.05 23.21 -10.63
C GLY A 9 3.53 22.56 -11.92
N VAL A 10 2.62 22.38 -12.88
CA VAL A 10 2.90 21.73 -14.18
C VAL A 10 4.04 22.44 -14.96
N TYR A 11 4.20 23.76 -14.77
CA TYR A 11 5.25 24.54 -15.43
C TYR A 11 6.64 24.37 -14.80
N ASP A 12 6.72 23.90 -13.56
CA ASP A 12 7.99 23.65 -12.87
C ASP A 12 8.63 22.32 -13.30
N ILE A 13 7.85 21.43 -13.92
CA ILE A 13 8.38 20.19 -14.48
C ILE A 13 9.12 20.52 -15.78
N PRO A 14 10.43 20.18 -15.86
CA PRO A 14 11.22 20.44 -17.06
C PRO A 14 10.65 19.67 -18.24
N ASN A 15 10.83 20.23 -19.44
CA ASN A 15 10.57 19.45 -20.65
C ASN A 15 11.56 18.29 -20.72
N PHE A 16 11.10 17.16 -21.26
CA PHE A 16 11.90 15.97 -21.49
C PHE A 16 12.59 16.06 -22.86
N ASN A 17 13.73 15.37 -23.00
CA ASN A 17 14.33 15.08 -24.30
C ASN A 17 14.08 13.61 -24.69
N SER A 18 14.57 13.17 -25.85
CA SER A 18 14.40 11.79 -26.33
C SER A 18 14.89 10.72 -25.34
N ASP A 19 15.85 11.06 -24.48
CA ASP A 19 16.54 10.12 -23.60
C ASP A 19 16.10 10.28 -22.14
N THR A 20 15.11 11.14 -21.88
CA THR A 20 14.58 11.40 -20.54
C THR A 20 13.39 10.49 -20.27
N TRP A 21 13.62 9.48 -19.43
CA TRP A 21 12.62 8.49 -19.00
C TRP A 21 12.13 8.72 -17.57
N VAL A 22 12.97 9.32 -16.73
CA VAL A 22 12.68 9.57 -15.30
C VAL A 22 13.00 11.02 -14.98
N ILE A 23 12.07 11.71 -14.31
CA ILE A 23 12.28 13.02 -13.69
C ILE A 23 11.97 12.88 -12.19
N ASP A 24 13.02 12.74 -11.37
CA ASP A 24 12.89 12.54 -9.92
C ASP A 24 13.04 13.86 -9.15
N GLN A 25 12.01 14.73 -9.14
CA GLN A 25 12.05 15.96 -8.31
C GLN A 25 11.90 15.64 -6.81
N GLY A 26 11.31 14.49 -6.50
CA GLY A 26 11.15 13.96 -5.15
C GLY A 26 12.46 13.54 -4.49
N GLU A 27 13.50 13.24 -5.28
CA GLU A 27 14.77 12.64 -4.82
C GLU A 27 14.53 11.34 -4.05
N VAL A 28 13.65 10.47 -4.56
CA VAL A 28 13.24 9.22 -3.92
C VAL A 28 13.78 7.96 -4.62
N ILE A 29 14.33 8.12 -5.83
CA ILE A 29 14.90 7.02 -6.61
C ILE A 29 16.42 7.15 -6.56
N ASN A 30 17.10 6.04 -6.28
CA ASN A 30 18.56 6.06 -6.35
C ASN A 30 19.04 6.01 -7.83
N ARG A 31 20.22 6.56 -8.11
CA ARG A 31 20.77 6.64 -9.48
C ARG A 31 20.91 5.30 -10.20
N ALA A 32 21.20 4.22 -9.46
CA ALA A 32 21.34 2.90 -10.07
C ALA A 32 20.00 2.42 -10.64
N ASN A 33 18.92 2.65 -9.88
CA ASN A 33 17.57 2.30 -10.27
C ASN A 33 17.02 3.25 -11.33
N GLU A 34 17.32 4.55 -11.27
CA GLU A 34 17.00 5.47 -12.37
C GLU A 34 17.61 5.00 -13.69
N GLY A 35 18.88 4.55 -13.66
CA GLY A 35 19.56 3.98 -14.82
C GLY A 35 18.91 2.68 -15.30
N GLN A 36 18.55 1.78 -14.39
CA GLN A 36 17.86 0.53 -14.74
C GLN A 36 16.50 0.82 -15.39
N ILE A 37 15.68 1.68 -14.77
CA ILE A 37 14.36 2.08 -15.28
C ILE A 37 14.50 2.70 -16.68
N SER A 38 15.45 3.62 -16.83
CA SER A 38 15.70 4.30 -18.10
C SER A 38 16.09 3.32 -19.21
N ASN A 39 16.96 2.35 -18.91
CA ASN A 39 17.35 1.33 -19.88
C ASN A 39 16.16 0.46 -20.28
N THR A 40 15.35 0.00 -19.31
CA THR A 40 14.16 -0.81 -19.60
C THR A 40 13.16 -0.07 -20.48
N PHE A 41 12.87 1.20 -20.20
CA PHE A 41 11.94 1.97 -21.04
C PHE A 41 12.54 2.36 -22.39
N ALA A 42 13.85 2.58 -22.49
CA ALA A 42 14.52 2.78 -23.77
C ALA A 42 14.44 1.53 -24.66
N ASP A 43 14.65 0.35 -24.08
CA ASP A 43 14.54 -0.93 -24.80
C ASP A 43 13.08 -1.19 -25.22
N LEU A 44 12.11 -0.94 -24.33
CA LEU A 44 10.69 -1.03 -24.64
C LEU A 44 10.32 -0.13 -25.83
N ALA A 45 10.77 1.13 -25.81
CA ALA A 45 10.49 2.08 -26.87
C ALA A 45 11.10 1.68 -28.21
N GLN A 46 12.32 1.12 -28.21
CA GLN A 46 12.96 0.60 -29.42
C GLN A 46 12.20 -0.61 -30.00
N ASN A 47 11.72 -1.50 -29.14
CA ASN A 47 11.09 -2.75 -29.57
C ASN A 47 9.62 -2.59 -29.96
N THR A 48 8.89 -1.67 -29.31
CA THR A 48 7.42 -1.56 -29.44
C THR A 48 6.96 -0.21 -29.99
N GLY A 49 7.83 0.81 -29.99
CA GLY A 49 7.45 2.20 -30.25
C GLY A 49 6.70 2.89 -29.10
N LYS A 50 6.36 2.17 -28.03
CA LYS A 50 5.64 2.72 -26.85
C LYS A 50 6.62 3.26 -25.83
N GLN A 51 6.32 4.46 -25.32
CA GLN A 51 7.22 5.21 -24.44
C GLN A 51 6.56 5.44 -23.09
N VAL A 52 7.29 5.14 -22.01
CA VAL A 52 6.83 5.34 -20.64
C VAL A 52 7.73 6.36 -19.96
N ARG A 53 7.15 7.34 -19.27
CA ARG A 53 7.88 8.30 -18.45
C ARG A 53 7.38 8.31 -17.03
N ILE A 54 8.31 8.44 -16.09
CA ILE A 54 8.03 8.54 -14.66
C ILE A 54 8.40 9.94 -14.18
N VAL A 55 7.49 10.57 -13.44
CA VAL A 55 7.73 11.85 -12.77
C VAL A 55 7.41 11.70 -11.29
N THR A 56 8.39 12.02 -10.45
CA THR A 56 8.14 12.19 -9.02
C THR A 56 8.10 13.68 -8.71
N ILE A 57 7.18 14.11 -7.86
CA ILE A 57 7.10 15.48 -7.37
C ILE A 57 7.03 15.48 -5.85
N ARG A 58 7.55 16.54 -5.23
CA ARG A 58 7.60 16.63 -3.76
C ARG A 58 6.25 16.97 -3.15
N ARG A 59 5.49 17.85 -3.80
CA ARG A 59 4.19 18.34 -3.33
C ARG A 59 3.49 19.06 -4.49
N LEU A 60 2.21 18.79 -4.68
CA LEU A 60 1.34 19.53 -5.60
C LEU A 60 0.94 20.92 -5.09
N ASP A 61 0.59 21.80 -6.02
CA ASP A 61 -0.06 23.08 -5.71
C ASP A 61 -1.40 22.89 -5.00
N TYR A 62 -1.78 23.89 -4.19
CA TYR A 62 -3.00 23.80 -3.38
C TYR A 62 -4.24 23.76 -4.26
N GLY A 63 -5.08 22.73 -4.06
CA GLY A 63 -6.30 22.52 -4.84
C GLY A 63 -6.09 21.69 -6.11
N GLU A 64 -4.87 21.24 -6.39
CA GLU A 64 -4.56 20.32 -7.48
C GLU A 64 -4.53 18.86 -7.00
N THR A 65 -4.94 17.94 -7.88
CA THR A 65 -4.88 16.49 -7.63
C THR A 65 -3.82 15.84 -8.50
N THR A 66 -3.28 14.70 -8.09
CA THR A 66 -2.30 13.98 -8.93
C THR A 66 -2.88 13.60 -10.29
N GLN A 67 -4.18 13.28 -10.37
CA GLN A 67 -4.87 13.00 -11.63
C GLN A 67 -4.88 14.23 -12.54
N SER A 68 -5.45 15.35 -12.08
CA SER A 68 -5.52 16.59 -12.87
C SER A 68 -4.13 17.10 -13.28
N PHE A 69 -3.14 16.97 -12.40
CA PHE A 69 -1.76 17.33 -12.70
C PHE A 69 -1.16 16.44 -13.78
N THR A 70 -1.36 15.12 -13.68
CA THR A 70 -0.86 14.15 -14.66
C THR A 70 -1.45 14.41 -16.04
N GLU A 71 -2.76 14.65 -16.12
CA GLU A 71 -3.44 14.98 -17.38
C GLU A 71 -2.91 16.31 -17.97
N ALA A 72 -2.80 17.35 -17.15
CA ALA A 72 -2.27 18.64 -17.60
C ALA A 72 -0.80 18.56 -18.05
N LEU A 73 0.03 17.77 -17.36
CA LEU A 73 1.41 17.52 -17.75
C LEU A 73 1.49 16.71 -19.05
N PHE A 74 0.63 15.69 -19.20
CA PHE A 74 0.53 14.89 -20.42
C PHE A 74 0.13 15.75 -21.62
N ASP A 75 -0.83 16.66 -21.45
CA ASP A 75 -1.26 17.61 -22.47
C ASP A 75 -0.18 18.62 -22.83
N LYS A 76 0.56 19.13 -21.84
CA LYS A 76 1.71 20.03 -22.05
C LYS A 76 2.80 19.36 -22.88
N TRP A 77 3.09 18.09 -22.57
CA TRP A 77 4.17 17.33 -23.19
C TRP A 77 3.82 16.79 -24.57
N PHE A 78 2.56 16.44 -24.78
CA PHE A 78 2.06 15.83 -26.02
C PHE A 78 0.80 16.59 -26.46
N PRO A 79 0.95 17.73 -27.16
CA PRO A 79 -0.18 18.61 -27.46
C PRO A 79 -1.16 18.03 -28.48
N THR A 80 -0.72 17.07 -29.31
CA THR A 80 -1.58 16.43 -30.32
C THR A 80 -1.92 14.99 -29.97
N THR A 81 -3.04 14.49 -30.50
CA THR A 81 -3.43 13.07 -30.34
C THR A 81 -2.38 12.12 -30.89
N GLU A 82 -1.71 12.49 -31.98
CA GLU A 82 -0.63 11.70 -32.59
C GLU A 82 0.58 11.62 -31.66
N ASP A 83 0.98 12.74 -31.05
CA ASP A 83 2.08 12.77 -30.09
C ASP A 83 1.78 11.90 -28.86
N LYS A 84 0.50 11.90 -28.41
CA LYS A 84 0.03 11.12 -27.26
C LYS A 84 -0.06 9.62 -27.54
N ALA A 85 -0.31 9.23 -28.79
CA ALA A 85 -0.79 7.90 -29.16
C ALA A 85 -0.07 6.74 -28.46
N ASN A 86 1.27 6.80 -28.43
CA ASN A 86 2.14 5.75 -27.89
C ASN A 86 2.76 6.08 -26.53
N GLN A 87 2.22 7.07 -25.81
CA GLN A 87 2.81 7.60 -24.58
C GLN A 87 2.10 7.08 -23.34
N VAL A 88 2.89 6.88 -22.29
CA VAL A 88 2.44 6.61 -20.93
C VAL A 88 3.18 7.54 -19.99
N LEU A 89 2.45 8.21 -19.11
CA LEU A 89 3.01 9.07 -18.08
C LEU A 89 2.52 8.60 -16.72
N LEU A 90 3.45 8.17 -15.86
CA LEU A 90 3.20 7.84 -14.46
C LEU A 90 3.73 8.96 -13.58
N VAL A 91 2.86 9.54 -12.75
CA VAL A 91 3.24 10.60 -11.80
C VAL A 91 2.93 10.17 -10.38
N ILE A 92 3.78 10.56 -9.43
CA ILE A 92 3.53 10.40 -8.00
C ILE A 92 3.86 11.67 -7.22
N ASP A 93 2.93 12.08 -6.36
CA ASP A 93 3.16 13.01 -5.27
C ASP A 93 3.72 12.25 -4.06
N VAL A 94 5.01 12.46 -3.81
CA VAL A 94 5.78 11.81 -2.74
C VAL A 94 5.27 12.20 -1.35
N LEU A 95 4.66 13.38 -1.19
CA LEU A 95 4.17 13.82 0.13
C LEU A 95 2.90 13.09 0.54
N THR A 96 1.99 12.87 -0.40
CA THR A 96 0.67 12.26 -0.13
C THR A 96 0.61 10.79 -0.52
N ASN A 97 1.65 10.25 -1.18
CA ASN A 97 1.65 8.93 -1.80
C ASN A 97 0.43 8.72 -2.71
N GLN A 98 0.09 9.77 -3.46
CA GLN A 98 -0.94 9.71 -4.48
C GLN A 98 -0.27 9.66 -5.85
N SER A 99 -0.76 8.79 -6.70
CA SER A 99 -0.22 8.53 -8.04
C SER A 99 -1.35 8.57 -9.06
N ALA A 100 -0.98 8.85 -10.30
CA ALA A 100 -1.88 8.81 -11.43
C ALA A 100 -1.10 8.44 -12.69
N ILE A 101 -1.83 7.90 -13.66
CA ILE A 101 -1.26 7.49 -14.94
C ILE A 101 -2.13 8.04 -16.07
N ALA A 102 -1.48 8.60 -17.09
CA ALA A 102 -2.12 9.01 -18.34
C ALA A 102 -1.57 8.15 -19.48
N THR A 103 -2.46 7.71 -20.37
CA THR A 103 -2.13 6.82 -21.50
C THR A 103 -2.68 7.37 -22.82
N GLY A 104 -1.91 7.15 -23.88
CA GLY A 104 -2.32 7.39 -25.25
C GLY A 104 -3.33 6.37 -25.77
N GLU A 105 -4.02 6.71 -26.86
CA GLU A 105 -5.06 5.86 -27.44
C GLU A 105 -4.53 4.50 -27.92
N GLU A 106 -3.36 4.47 -28.57
CA GLU A 106 -2.74 3.22 -29.05
C GLU A 106 -2.15 2.35 -27.93
N VAL A 107 -2.09 2.88 -26.70
CA VAL A 107 -1.67 2.13 -25.51
C VAL A 107 -2.84 1.41 -24.86
N LYS A 108 -4.05 1.97 -24.90
CA LYS A 108 -5.23 1.46 -24.19
C LYS A 108 -5.63 0.03 -24.57
N SER A 109 -5.26 -0.43 -25.78
CA SER A 109 -5.51 -1.80 -26.23
C SER A 109 -4.70 -2.85 -25.45
N LEU A 110 -3.50 -2.49 -24.98
CA LEU A 110 -2.63 -3.35 -24.18
C LEU A 110 -2.74 -3.04 -22.69
N LEU A 111 -2.87 -1.76 -22.34
CA LEU A 111 -2.99 -1.27 -20.97
C LEU A 111 -4.34 -0.56 -20.80
N PRO A 112 -5.43 -1.32 -20.55
CA PRO A 112 -6.74 -0.76 -20.24
C PRO A 112 -6.69 0.17 -19.03
N GLU A 113 -7.68 1.05 -18.92
CA GLU A 113 -7.78 2.05 -17.84
C GLU A 113 -7.71 1.40 -16.45
N GLU A 114 -8.47 0.32 -16.22
CA GLU A 114 -8.46 -0.42 -14.95
C GLU A 114 -7.06 -0.98 -14.59
N THR A 115 -6.31 -1.44 -15.60
CA THR A 115 -4.96 -1.98 -15.39
C THR A 115 -3.97 -0.86 -15.13
N ALA A 116 -4.10 0.26 -15.85
CA ALA A 116 -3.30 1.45 -15.62
C ALA A 116 -3.51 1.98 -14.18
N GLU A 117 -4.76 2.07 -13.73
CA GLU A 117 -5.11 2.45 -12.36
C GLU A 117 -4.55 1.44 -11.33
N SER A 118 -4.61 0.14 -11.61
CA SER A 118 -4.01 -0.90 -10.75
C SER A 118 -2.49 -0.75 -10.64
N VAL A 119 -1.79 -0.45 -11.75
CA VAL A 119 -0.34 -0.16 -11.71
C VAL A 119 -0.07 1.05 -10.82
N ALA A 120 -0.81 2.14 -11.02
CA ALA A 120 -0.61 3.37 -10.27
C ALA A 120 -0.95 3.20 -8.78
N SER A 121 -2.04 2.53 -8.42
CA SER A 121 -2.60 2.52 -7.06
C SER A 121 -2.22 1.30 -6.21
N GLU A 122 -1.82 0.20 -6.86
CA GLU A 122 -1.44 -1.05 -6.19
C GLU A 122 0.04 -1.33 -6.40
N THR A 123 0.49 -1.54 -7.64
CA THR A 123 1.91 -1.90 -7.91
C THR A 123 2.86 -0.85 -7.39
N LEU A 124 2.57 0.44 -7.62
CA LEU A 124 3.41 1.51 -7.12
C LEU A 124 3.20 1.74 -5.62
N LEU A 125 1.96 1.81 -5.11
CA LEU A 125 1.73 2.28 -3.74
C LEU A 125 1.84 1.21 -2.65
N VAL A 126 1.67 -0.08 -2.96
CA VAL A 126 1.79 -1.16 -1.96
C VAL A 126 3.18 -1.17 -1.29
N PRO A 127 4.31 -1.17 -2.02
CA PRO A 127 5.63 -1.13 -1.39
C PRO A 127 5.89 0.19 -0.63
N LEU A 128 5.23 1.29 -1.00
CA LEU A 128 5.35 2.55 -0.27
C LEU A 128 4.64 2.49 1.08
N ARG A 129 3.47 1.84 1.13
CA ARG A 129 2.76 1.55 2.38
C ARG A 129 3.56 0.58 3.26
N ASP A 130 4.29 -0.35 2.65
CA ASP A 130 5.19 -1.30 3.31
C ASP A 130 6.61 -0.72 3.53
N GLY A 131 6.68 0.47 4.16
CA GLY A 131 7.94 1.04 4.64
C GLY A 131 8.67 1.94 3.64
N ASN A 132 7.95 2.69 2.80
CA ASN A 132 8.50 3.68 1.86
C ASN A 132 9.55 3.07 0.91
N LYS A 133 9.30 1.86 0.40
CA LYS A 133 10.21 1.16 -0.51
C LYS A 133 10.13 1.71 -1.94
N TYR A 134 10.45 3.00 -2.12
CA TYR A 134 10.37 3.70 -3.41
C TYR A 134 11.11 2.97 -4.53
N ASN A 135 12.35 2.56 -4.26
CA ASN A 135 13.15 1.83 -5.22
C ASN A 135 12.48 0.55 -5.72
N GLN A 136 11.86 -0.22 -4.81
CA GLN A 136 11.10 -1.41 -5.19
C GLN A 136 9.84 -1.02 -5.96
N ALA A 137 9.06 -0.06 -5.46
CA ALA A 137 7.83 0.41 -6.09
C ALA A 137 8.01 0.79 -7.56
N PHE A 138 9.06 1.57 -7.88
CA PHE A 138 9.32 1.98 -9.27
C PHE A 138 9.86 0.85 -10.13
N LEU A 139 10.68 -0.06 -9.58
CA LEU A 139 11.16 -1.23 -10.32
C LEU A 139 10.01 -2.20 -10.65
N ASP A 140 9.14 -2.48 -9.68
CA ASP A 140 7.98 -3.36 -9.84
C ASP A 140 6.99 -2.75 -10.86
N SER A 141 6.76 -1.43 -10.79
CA SER A 141 5.91 -0.72 -11.76
C SER A 141 6.52 -0.73 -13.16
N THR A 142 7.85 -0.57 -13.27
CA THR A 142 8.58 -0.62 -14.54
C THR A 142 8.51 -2.00 -15.18
N ASP A 143 8.74 -3.07 -14.40
CA ASP A 143 8.64 -4.45 -14.89
C ASP A 143 7.22 -4.76 -15.39
N ARG A 144 6.20 -4.44 -14.59
CA ARG A 144 4.79 -4.67 -14.96
C ARG A 144 4.41 -3.90 -16.23
N LEU A 145 4.73 -2.60 -16.31
CA LEU A 145 4.46 -1.79 -17.50
C LEU A 145 5.20 -2.31 -18.73
N SER A 146 6.48 -2.69 -18.58
CA SER A 146 7.28 -3.20 -19.69
C SER A 146 6.70 -4.49 -20.27
N LYS A 147 6.26 -5.43 -19.41
CA LYS A 147 5.63 -6.69 -19.84
C LYS A 147 4.33 -6.44 -20.60
N ILE A 148 3.41 -5.66 -20.00
CA ILE A 148 2.11 -5.35 -20.61
C ILE A 148 2.30 -4.68 -21.98
N LEU A 149 3.17 -3.66 -22.05
CA LEU A 149 3.37 -2.88 -23.27
C LEU A 149 4.16 -3.63 -24.34
N SER A 150 4.89 -4.69 -23.96
CA SER A 150 5.52 -5.64 -24.89
C SER A 150 4.54 -6.72 -25.40
N GLY A 151 3.29 -6.71 -24.92
CA GLY A 151 2.26 -7.70 -25.28
C GLY A 151 2.37 -9.01 -24.51
N GLU A 152 3.15 -9.06 -23.43
CA GLU A 152 3.17 -10.18 -22.50
C GLU A 152 1.96 -10.15 -21.55
N ALA A 153 1.69 -11.27 -20.88
CA ALA A 153 0.61 -11.34 -19.90
C ALA A 153 0.91 -10.43 -18.69
N ASP A 154 -0.12 -9.70 -18.21
CA ASP A 154 -0.01 -8.89 -17.00
C ASP A 154 0.34 -9.78 -15.80
N PRO A 155 1.49 -9.56 -15.11
CA PRO A 155 1.83 -10.30 -13.90
C PRO A 155 0.91 -9.99 -12.72
N GLY A 156 0.11 -8.92 -12.81
CA GLY A 156 -0.79 -8.46 -11.75
C GLY A 156 -0.10 -7.58 -10.69
N PRO A 157 -0.88 -7.03 -9.76
CA PRO A 157 -0.35 -6.28 -8.63
C PRO A 157 0.45 -7.19 -7.67
N PRO A 158 1.35 -6.63 -6.86
CA PRO A 158 2.11 -7.40 -5.88
C PRO A 158 1.18 -8.05 -4.85
N GLU A 159 1.42 -9.32 -4.55
CA GLU A 159 0.71 -10.07 -3.53
C GLU A 159 1.00 -9.49 -2.14
N VAL A 160 0.00 -8.87 -1.51
CA VAL A 160 0.12 -8.39 -0.13
C VAL A 160 0.02 -9.58 0.79
N ASN A 161 1.16 -10.06 1.27
CA ASN A 161 1.19 -11.03 2.36
C ASN A 161 0.63 -10.36 3.62
N ASN A 162 -0.66 -10.55 3.89
CA ASN A 162 -1.32 -10.20 5.15
C ASN A 162 -0.85 -11.09 6.32
N ASN A 163 0.47 -11.31 6.42
CA ASN A 163 1.12 -11.64 7.68
C ASN A 163 1.16 -10.37 8.52
N ILE A 164 -0.01 -9.77 8.79
CA ILE A 164 -0.18 -9.10 10.05
C ILE A 164 0.02 -10.25 11.03
N SER A 165 1.24 -10.36 11.57
CA SER A 165 1.40 -10.90 12.90
C SER A 165 0.55 -9.96 13.72
N VAL A 166 -0.72 -10.31 13.85
CA VAL A 166 -1.54 -9.85 14.93
C VAL A 166 -0.77 -10.44 16.11
N GLU A 167 0.23 -9.70 16.62
CA GLU A 167 0.45 -9.55 18.04
C GLU A 167 -0.82 -8.91 18.62
N GLY A 168 -1.96 -9.57 18.36
CA GLY A 168 -2.98 -9.70 19.34
C GLY A 168 -2.24 -10.32 20.48
N ASN A 169 -2.12 -9.54 21.54
CA ASN A 169 -1.91 -10.02 22.87
C ASN A 169 -3.11 -10.90 23.32
N PHE A 170 -3.73 -11.65 22.40
CA PHE A 170 -4.47 -12.85 22.69
C PHE A 170 -3.43 -13.88 23.04
N GLY A 171 -3.02 -13.86 24.30
CA GLY A 171 -2.22 -14.91 24.90
C GLY A 171 -2.79 -16.24 24.43
N LYS A 172 -2.03 -16.91 23.57
CA LYS A 172 -2.18 -18.31 23.27
C LYS A 172 -1.94 -19.00 24.61
N VAL A 173 -3.01 -19.16 25.37
CA VAL A 173 -2.98 -19.92 26.61
C VAL A 173 -2.75 -21.35 26.19
N GLU A 174 -1.48 -21.72 26.20
CA GLU A 174 -1.03 -23.09 26.20
C GLU A 174 -1.84 -23.83 27.27
N GLY A 175 -2.66 -24.75 26.78
CA GLY A 175 -3.50 -25.58 27.61
C GLY A 175 -2.62 -26.60 28.31
N GLU A 176 -2.20 -26.28 29.53
CA GLU A 176 -1.86 -27.31 30.52
C GLU A 176 -1.88 -26.79 31.97
N GLU A 177 -1.71 -25.49 32.23
CA GLU A 177 -1.62 -25.00 33.61
C GLU A 177 -2.93 -24.46 34.23
N ARG A 178 -3.98 -24.18 33.44
CA ARG A 178 -5.27 -23.68 33.97
C ARG A 178 -6.13 -24.76 34.65
N SER A 179 -5.81 -26.04 34.49
CA SER A 179 -6.60 -27.14 35.05
C SER A 179 -6.60 -27.11 36.59
N ASN A 180 -5.45 -26.84 37.20
CA ASN A 180 -5.30 -26.86 38.65
C ASN A 180 -6.03 -25.67 39.32
N ALA A 181 -5.91 -24.46 38.77
CA ALA A 181 -6.55 -23.28 39.35
C ALA A 181 -8.09 -23.35 39.25
N ILE A 182 -8.62 -23.82 38.12
CA ILE A 182 -10.07 -24.00 37.94
C ILE A 182 -10.59 -25.10 38.86
N ALA A 183 -9.87 -26.22 39.01
CA ALA A 183 -10.25 -27.30 39.93
C ALA A 183 -10.34 -26.83 41.39
N TRP A 184 -9.40 -26.00 41.84
CA TRP A 184 -9.45 -25.40 43.18
C TRP A 184 -10.64 -24.45 43.35
N ILE A 185 -10.92 -23.58 42.37
CA ILE A 185 -12.06 -22.65 42.43
C ILE A 185 -13.39 -23.41 42.50
N VAL A 186 -13.55 -24.45 41.68
CA VAL A 186 -14.77 -25.28 41.67
C VAL A 186 -14.93 -26.02 43.00
N GLY A 187 -13.85 -26.58 43.56
CA GLY A 187 -13.88 -27.22 44.87
C GLY A 187 -14.31 -26.25 46.00
N LEU A 188 -13.80 -25.02 45.96
CA LEU A 188 -14.12 -23.98 46.95
C LEU A 188 -15.59 -23.56 46.85
N LEU A 189 -16.14 -23.42 45.64
CA LEU A 189 -17.56 -23.09 45.41
C LEU A 189 -18.51 -24.17 45.92
N VAL A 190 -18.19 -25.45 45.69
CA VAL A 190 -19.01 -26.57 46.18
C VAL A 190 -19.00 -26.62 47.71
N ALA A 191 -17.82 -26.49 48.33
CA ALA A 191 -17.70 -26.45 49.79
C ALA A 191 -18.47 -25.27 50.41
N ALA A 192 -18.35 -24.06 49.82
CA ALA A 192 -19.07 -22.87 50.27
C ALA A 192 -20.59 -23.03 50.22
N THR A 193 -21.11 -23.90 49.35
CA THR A 193 -22.56 -24.14 49.22
C THR A 193 -23.07 -25.20 50.20
N ILE A 194 -22.26 -26.24 50.47
CA ILE A 194 -22.67 -27.36 51.31
C ILE A 194 -22.52 -27.04 52.81
N ILE A 195 -21.46 -26.32 53.20
CA ILE A 195 -21.18 -26.02 54.62
C ILE A 195 -22.33 -25.27 55.33
N PRO A 196 -22.94 -24.21 54.75
CA PRO A 196 -24.07 -23.50 55.37
C PRO A 196 -25.30 -24.41 55.56
N MET A 197 -25.56 -25.30 54.60
CA MET A 197 -26.69 -26.24 54.69
C MET A 197 -26.44 -27.31 55.76
N ALA A 198 -25.23 -27.89 55.81
CA ALA A 198 -24.88 -28.89 56.82
C ALA A 198 -24.90 -28.32 58.24
N THR A 199 -24.36 -27.10 58.43
CA THR A 199 -24.41 -26.41 59.73
C THR A 199 -25.84 -26.08 60.14
N TYR A 200 -26.72 -25.72 59.20
CA TYR A 200 -28.15 -25.53 59.47
C TYR A 200 -28.83 -26.81 60.00
N TYR A 201 -28.60 -27.97 59.37
CA TYR A 201 -29.19 -29.22 59.83
C TYR A 201 -28.61 -29.72 61.17
N ILE A 202 -27.32 -29.51 61.43
CA ILE A 202 -26.71 -29.81 62.73
C ILE A 202 -27.30 -28.90 63.81
N TYR A 203 -27.49 -27.61 63.51
CA TYR A 203 -28.12 -26.68 64.44
C TYR A 203 -29.54 -27.13 64.81
N LEU A 204 -30.34 -27.59 63.84
CA LEU A 204 -31.68 -28.15 64.10
C LEU A 204 -31.66 -29.44 64.93
N ALA A 205 -30.68 -30.32 64.71
CA ALA A 205 -30.57 -31.58 65.45
C ALA A 205 -30.11 -31.40 66.91
N VAL A 206 -29.42 -30.30 67.22
CA VAL A 206 -28.82 -30.02 68.54
C VAL A 206 -29.67 -29.04 69.37
N GLN A 207 -30.80 -28.55 68.87
CA GLN A 207 -31.66 -27.67 69.68
C GLN A 207 -32.22 -28.43 70.90
N PRO A 208 -31.92 -28.00 72.14
CA PRO A 208 -32.62 -28.51 73.30
C PRO A 208 -34.05 -28.00 73.29
N SER A 209 -35.03 -28.86 73.61
CA SER A 209 -36.43 -28.47 73.71
C SER A 209 -36.61 -27.43 74.83
N SER A 210 -36.82 -26.17 74.49
CA SER A 210 -37.34 -25.18 75.44
C SER A 210 -38.84 -25.40 75.61
N ASN A 211 -39.23 -26.19 76.61
CA ASN A 211 -40.61 -26.21 77.11
C ASN A 211 -40.83 -24.98 78.01
N SER A 212 -42.04 -24.41 77.90
CA SER A 212 -42.63 -23.50 78.91
C SER A 212 -42.83 -24.19 80.25
#